data_AF-A0A2N0M301-F1
#
_entry.id   AF-A0A2N0M301-F1
#
_cell.length_a   1.000
_cell.length_b   1.000
_cell.length_c   1.000
_cell.angle_alpha   90.00
_cell.angle_beta   90.00
_cell.angle_gamma   90.00
#
_symmetry.space_group_name_H-M   'P 1'
#
loop_
_entity.id
_entity.type
_entity.pdbx_description
1 polymer ?
#
loop_
_entity_poly.entity_id
_entity_poly.type
_entity_poly.pdbx_seq_one_letter_code
_entity_poly.pdbx_strand_id
1 'polypeptide(L)' 'MDSGHYDGVELDGLVISEVSKFPEAIHLGNGTSVYLMDERATEDQRQAIESMVRKEAPFSVFIDLTTQFIGFSTCGFR' A
#
# COMPACT_ATOMS: atom_id res chain seq x y z
N MET A 1 17.62 5.89 1.76
CA MET A 1 16.67 5.78 2.87
C MET A 1 16.89 4.38 3.37
N ASP A 2 17.59 4.27 4.49
CA ASP A 2 18.36 3.05 4.77
C ASP A 2 17.78 2.27 5.95
N SER A 3 16.69 2.76 6.55
CA SER A 3 15.88 1.99 7.49
C SER A 3 14.41 2.44 7.56
N GLY A 4 13.51 1.52 7.85
CA GLY A 4 12.07 1.68 8.01
C GLY A 4 11.44 0.44 8.65
N HIS A 5 10.65 0.65 9.70
CA HIS A 5 9.92 -0.42 10.39
C HIS A 5 8.50 0.02 10.71
N TYR A 6 7.62 -0.95 10.95
CA TYR A 6 6.24 -0.71 11.40
C TYR A 6 5.87 -1.73 12.47
N ASP A 7 5.41 -1.26 13.63
CA ASP A 7 5.05 -2.09 14.78
C ASP A 7 6.11 -3.17 15.16
N GLY A 8 7.39 -2.81 15.03
CA GLY A 8 8.53 -3.68 15.33
C GLY A 8 8.91 -4.67 14.23
N VAL A 9 8.26 -4.61 13.05
CA VAL A 9 8.62 -5.38 11.86
C VAL A 9 9.49 -4.53 10.94
N GLU A 10 10.70 -5.02 10.63
CA GLU A 10 11.62 -4.37 9.67
C GLU A 10 11.08 -4.47 8.24
N LEU A 11 11.06 -3.34 7.52
CA LEU A 11 10.55 -3.21 6.15
C LEU A 11 11.64 -2.73 5.17
N ASP A 12 12.90 -2.73 5.60
CA ASP A 12 14.05 -2.26 4.83
C ASP A 12 14.16 -2.94 3.46
N GLY A 13 14.34 -2.12 2.43
CA GLY A 13 14.57 -2.58 1.07
C GLY A 13 13.34 -3.18 0.37
N LEU A 14 12.17 -3.20 1.02
CA LEU A 14 10.90 -3.55 0.40
C LEU A 14 10.29 -2.35 -0.32
N VAL A 15 9.59 -2.63 -1.41
CA VAL A 15 8.85 -1.64 -2.18
C VAL A 15 7.36 -1.89 -2.05
N ILE A 16 6.60 -0.81 -1.90
CA ILE A 16 5.14 -0.82 -2.03
C ILE A 16 4.74 0.19 -3.10
N SER A 17 3.70 -0.13 -3.86
CA SER A 17 3.16 0.76 -4.88
C SER A 17 1.64 0.72 -4.85
N GLU A 18 1.01 1.88 -4.94
CA GLU A 18 -0.41 1.97 -5.24
C GLU A 18 -0.59 2.19 -6.74
N VAL A 19 -1.50 1.43 -7.34
CA VAL A 19 -2.03 1.72 -8.66
C VAL A 19 -3.52 2.03 -8.51
N SER A 20 -3.89 3.23 -8.93
CA SER A 20 -5.26 3.71 -8.82
C SER A 20 -5.74 4.37 -10.10
N LYS A 21 -7.05 4.22 -10.35
CA LYS A 21 -7.77 4.90 -11.41
C LYS A 21 -8.91 5.69 -10.79
N PHE A 22 -8.94 6.98 -11.09
CA PHE A 22 -10.02 7.87 -10.71
C PHE A 22 -10.82 8.27 -11.95
N PRO A 23 -12.16 8.33 -11.87
CA PRO A 23 -12.99 8.82 -12.98
C PRO A 23 -12.76 10.32 -13.24
N GLU A 24 -12.46 11.09 -12.19
CA GLU A 24 -12.22 12.53 -12.23
C GLU A 24 -10.96 12.90 -11.40
N ALA A 25 -10.90 14.13 -10.88
CA ALA A 25 -9.83 14.57 -10.00
C ALA A 25 -9.83 13.76 -8.68
N ILE A 26 -8.64 13.38 -8.21
CA ILE A 26 -8.46 12.45 -7.08
C ILE A 26 -9.20 12.84 -5.79
N HIS A 27 -9.29 14.14 -5.50
CA HIS A 27 -9.96 14.66 -4.30
C HIS A 27 -11.49 14.54 -4.35
N LEU A 28 -12.07 14.18 -5.50
CA LEU A 28 -13.51 13.89 -5.65
C LEU A 28 -13.84 12.42 -5.29
N GLY A 29 -12.82 11.59 -5.03
CA GLY A 29 -12.99 10.20 -4.64
C GLY A 29 -13.43 9.29 -5.78
N ASN A 30 -14.20 8.24 -5.46
CA ASN A 30 -14.67 7.22 -6.41
C ASN A 30 -13.53 6.46 -7.12
N GLY A 31 -12.36 6.39 -6.49
CA GLY A 31 -11.22 5.66 -7.00
C GLY A 31 -11.43 4.14 -6.99
N THR A 32 -10.79 3.46 -7.93
CA THR A 32 -10.51 2.02 -7.85
C THR A 32 -9.02 1.83 -7.67
N SER A 33 -8.59 1.09 -6.65
CA SER A 33 -7.17 0.91 -6.32
C SER A 33 -6.78 -0.54 -6.03
N VAL A 34 -5.51 -0.83 -6.24
CA VAL A 34 -4.81 -2.04 -5.81
C VAL A 34 -3.45 -1.62 -5.24
N TYR A 35 -3.05 -2.27 -4.14
CA TYR A 35 -1.70 -2.11 -3.60
C TYR A 35 -0.85 -3.31 -3.99
N LEU A 36 0.33 -3.01 -4.55
CA LEU A 36 1.34 -3.98 -4.95
C LEU A 36 2.46 -3.98 -3.91
N MET A 37 2.67 -5.14 -3.30
CA MET A 37 3.74 -5.39 -2.34
C MET A 37 4.88 -6.14 -3.00
N ASP A 38 6.10 -5.90 -2.55
CA ASP A 38 7.26 -6.65 -3.01
C ASP A 38 7.07 -8.16 -2.77
N GLU A 39 7.30 -8.96 -3.80
CA GLU A 39 7.19 -10.43 -3.68
C GLU A 39 8.18 -11.03 -2.67
N ARG A 40 9.29 -10.32 -2.39
CA ARG A 40 10.30 -10.70 -1.41
C ARG A 40 9.85 -10.54 0.04
N ALA A 41 8.75 -9.83 0.29
CA ALA A 41 8.23 -9.63 1.63
C ALA A 41 7.83 -10.96 2.28
N THR A 42 8.23 -11.17 3.52
CA THR A 42 7.74 -12.29 4.35
C THR A 42 6.27 -12.09 4.72
N GLU A 43 5.65 -13.11 5.30
CA GLU A 43 4.26 -13.01 5.74
C GLU A 43 4.06 -11.91 6.80
N ASP A 44 4.93 -11.84 7.80
CA ASP A 44 4.87 -10.79 8.84
C ASP A 44 5.03 -9.39 8.23
N GLN A 45 5.92 -9.24 7.24
CA GLN A 45 6.12 -7.97 6.55
C GLN A 45 4.91 -7.58 5.70
N ARG A 46 4.26 -8.54 5.02
CA ARG A 46 3.02 -8.28 4.29
C ARG A 46 1.92 -7.82 5.23
N GLN A 47 1.71 -8.51 6.34
CA GLN A 47 0.71 -8.12 7.33
C GLN A 47 0.99 -6.74 7.93
N ALA A 48 2.27 -6.43 8.20
CA ALA A 48 2.68 -5.11 8.66
C ALA A 48 2.38 -4.02 7.61
N ILE A 49 2.72 -4.27 6.34
CA ILE A 49 2.42 -3.36 5.22
C ILE A 49 0.91 -3.16 5.06
N GLU A 50 0.11 -4.22 5.09
CA GLU A 50 -1.35 -4.14 4.96
C GLU A 50 -1.96 -3.31 6.10
N SER A 51 -1.48 -3.50 7.33
CA SER A 51 -1.90 -2.70 8.49
C SER A 51 -1.51 -1.23 8.32
N MET A 52 -0.24 -0.96 7.98
CA MET A 52 0.27 0.39 7.78
C MET A 52 -0.53 1.13 6.70
N VAL A 53 -0.74 0.50 5.54
CA VAL A 53 -1.46 1.10 4.41
C VAL A 53 -2.91 1.46 4.78
N ARG A 54 -3.56 0.66 5.63
CA ARG A 54 -4.94 0.90 6.05
C ARG A 54 -5.09 1.95 7.15
N LYS A 55 -4.07 2.17 7.96
CA LYS A 55 -4.18 2.96 9.20
C LYS A 55 -3.41 4.28 9.14
N GLU A 56 -2.26 4.29 8.48
CA GLU A 56 -1.32 5.39 8.57
C GLU A 56 -1.42 6.34 7.38
N ALA A 57 -1.41 7.64 7.67
CA ALA A 57 -1.21 8.65 6.64
C ALA A 57 0.25 8.62 6.12
N PRO A 58 0.49 8.89 4.83
CA PRO A 58 -0.48 9.29 3.82
C PRO A 58 -1.23 8.13 3.13
N PHE A 59 -0.88 6.88 3.40
CA PHE A 59 -1.43 5.73 2.66
C PHE A 59 -2.94 5.55 2.88
N SER A 60 -3.40 5.68 4.13
CA SER A 60 -4.82 5.54 4.47
C SER A 60 -5.70 6.55 3.74
N VAL A 61 -5.18 7.76 3.50
CA VAL A 61 -5.90 8.82 2.77
C VAL A 61 -6.24 8.39 1.34
N PHE A 62 -5.34 7.70 0.65
CA PHE A 62 -5.62 7.22 -0.71
C PHE A 62 -6.65 6.09 -0.72
N ILE A 63 -6.63 5.22 0.29
CA ILE A 63 -7.67 4.21 0.48
C ILE A 63 -9.03 4.87 0.74
N ASP A 64 -9.08 5.91 1.58
CA ASP A 64 -10.33 6.62 1.90
C ASP A 64 -10.96 7.30 0.67
N LEU A 65 -10.14 7.63 -0.35
CA LEU A 65 -10.60 8.18 -1.63
C LEU A 65 -11.09 7.11 -2.61
N THR A 66 -10.97 5.83 -2.27
CA THR A 66 -11.35 4.71 -3.13
C THR A 66 -12.67 4.09 -2.67
N THR A 67 -13.60 3.91 -3.59
CA THR A 67 -14.86 3.18 -3.32
C THR A 67 -14.69 1.69 -3.62
N GLN A 68 -13.76 1.35 -4.51
CA GLN A 68 -13.44 -0.01 -4.86
C GLN A 68 -11.95 -0.29 -4.57
N PHE A 69 -11.68 -0.92 -3.43
CA PHE A 69 -10.36 -1.45 -3.12
C PHE A 69 -10.29 -2.92 -3.54
N ILE A 70 -9.46 -3.23 -4.53
CA ILE A 70 -9.26 -4.59 -5.07
C ILE A 70 -8.55 -5.48 -4.05
N GLY A 71 -7.69 -4.88 -3.21
CA GLY A 71 -6.91 -5.56 -2.19
C GLY A 71 -5.41 -5.41 -2.42
N PHE A 72 -4.68 -6.37 -1.89
CA PHE A 72 -3.24 -6.44 -2.00
C PHE A 72 -2.81 -7.57 -2.92
N SER A 73 -1.70 -7.37 -3.63
CA SER A 73 -1.09 -8.38 -4.48
C SER A 73 0.43 -8.25 -4.44
N THR A 74 1.14 -9.33 -4.74
CA THR A 74 2.61 -9.28 -4.81
C THR A 74 3.09 -8.96 -6.22
N CYS A 75 4.21 -8.25 -6.33
CA CYS A 75 4.85 -7.87 -7.58
C CYS A 75 6.37 -7.90 -7.44
N GLY A 76 7.08 -8.41 -8.45
CA GLY A 76 8.53 -8.33 -8.54
C GLY A 76 8.97 -6.96 -9.05
N PHE A 77 9.31 -6.06 -8.14
CA PHE A 77 9.92 -4.77 -8.47
C PHE A 77 11.39 -5.01 -8.85
N ARG A 78 11.68 -5.00 -10.15
CA ARG A 78 13.03 -5.18 -10.70
C ARG A 78 13.79 -3.87 -10.81
#